data_AF-A0A536JAA0-F1
#
_entry.id   AF-A0A536JAA0-F1
#
_cell.length_a   1.000
_cell.length_b   1.000
_cell.length_c   1.000
_cell.angle_alpha   90.00
_cell.angle_beta   90.00
_cell.angle_gamma   90.00
#
_symmetry.space_group_name_H-M   'P 1'
#
loop_
_entity.id
_entity.type
_entity.pdbx_description
1 polymer ?
#
loop_
_entity_poly.entity_id
_entity_poly.type
_entity_poly.pdbx_seq_one_letter_code
_entity_poly.pdbx_strand_id
1 'polypeptide(L)'
;MWAAYIFVLIALISLPQAYHAFVTGDTYVGIAWLSQSFLQLVLLPIIIVGQNVISASQDARAEADHITLTTLHAINVQQLKMLEQQRTMLQQQREILDLLQKRGITLPGADTGA
;
A
#
# COMPACT_ATOMS: atom_id res chain seq x y z
N MET A 1 10.42 16.76 -5.20
CA MET A 1 10.67 16.84 -6.66
C MET A 1 11.76 17.85 -7.05
N TRP A 2 12.02 18.92 -6.29
CA TRP A 2 13.10 19.91 -6.54
C TRP A 2 14.53 19.46 -6.20
N ALA A 3 14.72 18.58 -5.22
CA ALA A 3 16.04 18.19 -4.72
C ALA A 3 16.87 17.41 -5.76
N ALA A 4 16.21 16.62 -6.61
CA ALA A 4 16.86 15.91 -7.71
C ALA A 4 17.50 16.87 -8.72
N TYR A 5 16.80 17.95 -9.08
CA TYR A 5 17.33 18.96 -10.00
C TYR A 5 18.51 19.74 -9.39
N ILE A 6 18.45 20.04 -8.09
CA ILE A 6 19.57 20.69 -7.37
C ILE A 6 20.79 19.78 -7.36
N PHE A 7 20.61 18.47 -7.16
CA PHE A 7 21.74 17.55 -7.15
C PHE A 7 22.35 17.33 -8.53
N VAL A 8 21.54 17.32 -9.59
CA VAL A 8 22.03 17.32 -10.98
C VAL A 8 22.81 18.59 -11.30
N LEU A 9 22.38 19.75 -10.79
CA LEU A 9 23.12 21.01 -10.92
C LEU A 9 24.47 20.97 -10.19
N ILE A 10 24.52 20.39 -8.99
CA ILE A 10 25.77 20.21 -8.24
C ILE A 10 26.70 19.22 -8.96
N ALA A 11 26.17 18.15 -9.54
CA ALA A 11 26.93 17.22 -10.37
C ALA A 11 27.55 17.91 -11.60
N LEU A 12 26.85 18.88 -12.19
CA LEU A 12 27.36 19.67 -13.32
C LEU A 12 28.54 20.58 -12.95
N ILE A 13 28.76 20.90 -11.67
CA ILE A 13 29.90 21.72 -11.20
C ILE A 13 31.24 21.00 -11.34
N SER A 14 31.26 19.67 -11.44
CA SER A 14 32.51 18.90 -11.60
C SER A 14 32.90 18.65 -13.06
N LEU A 15 32.04 19.00 -14.02
CA LEU A 15 32.30 18.98 -15.47
C LEU A 15 33.52 19.83 -15.94
N PRO A 16 33.84 21.00 -15.33
CA PRO A 16 35.00 21.82 -15.70
C PRO A 16 36.35 21.10 -15.50
N GLN A 17 36.46 20.20 -14.51
CA GLN A 17 37.71 19.43 -14.29
C GLN A 17 37.97 18.45 -15.43
N ALA A 18 36.93 17.78 -15.95
CA ALA A 18 37.06 16.91 -17.12
C ALA A 18 37.40 17.72 -18.38
N TYR A 19 36.79 18.89 -18.55
CA TYR A 19 37.09 19.80 -19.66
C TYR A 19 38.54 20.28 -19.64
N HIS A 20 39.06 20.66 -18.47
CA HIS A 20 40.45 21.10 -18.34
C HIS A 20 41.46 19.98 -18.67
N ALA A 21 41.16 18.73 -18.33
CA ALA A 21 41.98 17.58 -18.71
C ALA A 21 41.96 17.31 -20.23
N PHE A 22 40.81 17.47 -20.88
CA PHE A 22 40.68 17.35 -22.34
C PHE A 22 41.46 18.42 -23.10
N VAL A 23 41.47 19.67 -22.62
CA VAL A 23 42.20 20.77 -23.26
C VAL A 23 43.72 20.63 -23.14
N THR A 24 44.21 19.95 -22.09
CA THR A 24 45.65 19.76 -21.84
C THR A 24 46.26 18.60 -22.66
N GLY A 25 45.46 17.87 -23.45
CA GLY A 25 45.93 16.84 -24.38
C GLY A 25 46.04 15.42 -23.80
N ASP A 26 45.69 15.22 -22.54
CA ASP A 26 45.66 13.90 -21.89
C ASP A 26 44.22 13.40 -21.74
N THR A 27 43.59 13.13 -22.89
CA THR A 27 42.20 12.66 -23.01
C THR A 27 41.93 11.42 -22.17
N TYR A 28 42.93 10.56 -22.00
CA TYR A 28 42.81 9.35 -21.17
C TYR A 28 42.61 9.70 -19.69
N VAL A 29 43.39 10.64 -19.16
CA VAL A 29 43.27 11.10 -17.76
C VAL A 29 41.91 11.77 -17.52
N GLY A 30 41.41 12.55 -18.49
CA GLY A 30 40.09 13.17 -18.40
C GLY A 30 38.96 12.15 -18.32
N ILE A 31 38.99 11.11 -19.17
CA ILE A 31 37.98 10.04 -19.19
C ILE A 31 38.09 9.16 -17.94
N ALA A 32 39.30 8.83 -17.49
CA ALA A 32 39.54 8.03 -16.29
C ALA A 32 39.02 8.73 -15.02
N TRP A 33 39.26 10.04 -14.89
CA TRP A 33 38.72 10.83 -13.78
C TRP A 33 37.19 10.95 -13.83
N LEU A 34 36.61 11.07 -15.04
CA LEU A 34 35.17 11.14 -15.24
C LEU A 34 34.45 9.81 -14.90
N SER A 35 35.04 8.67 -15.21
CA SER A 35 34.43 7.36 -14.92
C SER A 35 34.57 6.95 -13.45
N GLN A 36 35.68 7.32 -12.82
CA GLN A 36 35.98 6.92 -11.45
C GLN A 36 35.48 7.96 -10.43
N SER A 37 36.13 9.12 -10.36
CA SER A 37 35.89 10.10 -9.30
C SER A 37 34.56 10.84 -9.47
N PHE A 38 34.22 11.25 -10.69
CA PHE A 38 32.96 11.95 -10.95
C PHE A 38 31.76 11.02 -10.75
N LEU A 39 31.78 9.84 -11.36
CA LEU A 39 30.67 8.89 -11.26
C LEU A 39 30.44 8.43 -9.81
N GLN A 40 31.51 8.21 -9.03
CA GLN A 40 31.39 7.90 -7.60
C GLN A 40 30.83 9.06 -6.77
N LEU A 41 31.32 10.29 -6.98
CA LEU A 41 30.86 11.45 -6.23
C LEU A 41 29.38 11.76 -6.50
N VAL A 42 28.91 11.47 -7.72
CA VAL A 42 27.52 11.63 -8.15
C VAL A 42 26.63 10.47 -7.69
N LEU A 43 27.17 9.26 -7.55
CA LEU A 43 26.39 8.07 -7.20
C LEU A 43 25.71 8.17 -5.83
N LEU A 44 26.49 8.53 -4.80
CA LEU A 44 26.02 8.62 -3.41
C LEU A 44 24.79 9.53 -3.25
N PRO A 45 24.83 10.79 -3.74
CA PRO A 45 23.69 11.66 -3.57
C PRO A 45 22.50 11.36 -4.47
N ILE A 46 22.70 10.77 -5.67
CA ILE A 46 21.60 10.22 -6.46
C ILE A 46 20.88 9.13 -5.67
N ILE A 47 21.62 8.26 -4.98
CA ILE A 47 21.03 7.21 -4.13
C ILE A 47 20.25 7.85 -2.96
N ILE A 48 20.83 8.84 -2.28
CA ILE A 48 20.17 9.53 -1.15
C ILE A 48 18.85 10.18 -1.59
N VAL A 49 18.85 10.87 -2.73
CA VAL A 49 17.61 11.49 -3.27
C VAL A 49 16.62 10.43 -3.74
N GLY A 50 17.09 9.36 -4.39
CA GLY A 50 16.24 8.25 -4.82
C GLY A 50 15.52 7.60 -3.65
N GLN A 51 16.24 7.32 -2.56
CA GLN A 51 15.66 6.81 -1.32
C GLN A 51 14.66 7.79 -0.70
N ASN A 52 14.97 9.09 -0.65
CA ASN A 52 14.07 10.11 -0.12
C ASN A 52 12.75 10.22 -0.91
N VAL A 53 12.81 10.14 -2.25
CA VAL A 53 11.61 10.15 -3.10
C VAL A 53 10.76 8.89 -2.87
N ILE A 54 11.41 7.73 -2.74
CA ILE A 54 10.72 6.47 -2.45
C ILE A 54 10.06 6.54 -1.07
N SER A 55 10.76 6.98 -0.03
CA SER A 55 10.23 7.11 1.34
C SER A 55 9.02 8.05 1.39
N ALA A 56 9.10 9.23 0.78
CA ALA A 56 7.96 10.15 0.73
C ALA A 56 6.73 9.55 0.02
N SER A 57 6.95 8.70 -0.99
CA SER A 57 5.86 7.98 -1.66
C SER A 57 5.31 6.80 -0.84
N GLN A 58 6.14 6.18 0.02
CA GLN A 58 5.71 5.13 0.93
C GLN A 58 4.93 5.70 2.12
N ASP A 59 5.33 6.84 2.66
CA ASP A 59 4.61 7.50 3.75
C ASP A 59 3.19 7.87 3.32
N ALA A 60 3.04 8.41 2.10
CA ALA A 60 1.73 8.70 1.52
C ALA A 60 0.87 7.44 1.30
N ARG A 61 1.49 6.28 1.00
CA ARG A 61 0.79 5.00 0.87
C ARG A 61 0.44 4.40 2.23
N ALA A 62 1.32 4.52 3.23
CA ALA A 62 1.09 4.01 4.57
C ALA A 62 -0.13 4.68 5.23
N GLU A 63 -0.33 5.97 4.99
CA GLU A 63 -1.53 6.69 5.47
C GLU A 63 -2.82 6.18 4.79
N ALA A 64 -2.78 5.98 3.46
CA ALA A 64 -3.91 5.42 2.72
C ALA A 64 -4.23 3.96 3.14
N ASP A 65 -3.19 3.16 3.38
CA ASP A 65 -3.32 1.78 3.84
C ASP A 65 -3.85 1.70 5.27
N HIS A 66 -3.49 2.64 6.15
CA HIS A 66 -4.04 2.70 7.51
C HIS A 66 -5.56 2.95 7.51
N ILE A 67 -6.04 3.88 6.68
CA ILE A 67 -7.48 4.13 6.51
C ILE A 67 -8.17 2.90 5.92
N THR A 68 -7.54 2.24 4.95
CA THR A 68 -8.09 1.03 4.32
C THR A 68 -8.15 -0.15 5.29
N LEU A 69 -7.12 -0.35 6.12
CA LEU A 69 -7.07 -1.43 7.12
C LEU A 69 -8.10 -1.20 8.24
N THR A 70 -8.25 0.03 8.71
CA THR A 70 -9.25 0.36 9.74
C THR A 70 -10.69 0.21 9.23
N THR A 71 -10.96 0.62 7.99
CA THR A 71 -12.28 0.41 7.35
C THR A 71 -12.55 -1.08 7.11
N LEU A 72 -11.58 -1.85 6.61
CA LEU A 72 -11.73 -3.31 6.47
C LEU A 72 -11.97 -4.01 7.81
N HIS A 73 -11.29 -3.58 8.87
CA HIS A 73 -11.50 -4.12 10.21
C HIS A 73 -12.93 -3.82 10.71
N ALA A 74 -13.40 -2.59 10.54
CA ALA A 74 -14.76 -2.20 10.91
C ALA A 74 -15.83 -3.01 10.15
N ILE A 75 -15.61 -3.26 8.86
CA ILE A 75 -16.50 -4.10 8.03
C ILE A 75 -16.51 -5.55 8.55
N ASN A 76 -15.34 -6.14 8.85
CA ASN A 76 -15.27 -7.50 9.40
C ASN A 76 -16.05 -7.63 10.71
N VAL A 77 -15.90 -6.65 11.63
CA VAL A 77 -16.64 -6.63 12.89
C VAL A 77 -18.14 -6.51 12.66
N GLN A 78 -18.58 -5.69 11.69
CA GLN A 78 -19.99 -5.59 11.32
C GLN A 78 -20.54 -6.90 10.74
N GLN A 79 -19.79 -7.56 9.87
CA GLN A 79 -20.19 -8.87 9.32
C GLN A 79 -20.37 -9.89 10.43
N LEU A 80 -19.45 -9.93 11.40
CA LEU A 80 -19.55 -10.85 12.54
C LEU A 80 -20.82 -10.60 13.37
N LYS A 81 -21.13 -9.33 13.66
CA LYS A 81 -22.38 -8.95 14.35
C LYS A 81 -23.63 -9.33 13.56
N MET A 82 -23.61 -9.17 12.24
CA MET A 82 -24.73 -9.56 11.38
C MET A 82 -24.97 -11.08 11.42
N LEU A 83 -23.89 -11.88 11.41
CA LEU A 83 -23.98 -13.34 11.55
C LEU A 83 -24.59 -13.74 12.91
N GLU A 84 -24.20 -13.06 13.99
CA GLU A 84 -24.79 -13.26 15.32
C GLU A 84 -26.28 -12.90 15.35
N GLN A 85 -26.66 -11.76 14.75
CA GLN A 85 -28.06 -11.34 14.65
C GLN A 85 -28.92 -12.30 13.81
N GLN A 86 -28.40 -12.81 12.70
CA GLN A 86 -29.12 -13.81 11.91
C GLN A 86 -29.35 -15.08 12.72
N ARG A 87 -28.37 -15.50 13.53
CA ARG A 87 -28.52 -16.67 14.41
C ARG A 87 -29.62 -16.48 15.45
N THR A 88 -29.68 -15.32 16.09
CA THR A 88 -30.72 -15.05 17.09
C THR A 88 -32.10 -14.97 16.44
N MET A 89 -32.20 -14.39 15.25
CA MET A 89 -33.45 -14.37 14.49
C MET A 89 -33.93 -15.78 14.10
N LEU A 90 -33.02 -16.65 13.67
CA LEU A 90 -33.33 -18.06 13.40
C LEU A 90 -33.77 -18.82 14.67
N GLN A 91 -33.14 -18.53 15.81
CA GLN A 91 -33.56 -19.09 17.10
C GLN A 91 -34.98 -18.65 17.47
N GLN A 92 -35.30 -17.36 17.33
CA GLN A 92 -36.65 -16.85 17.59
C GLN A 92 -37.70 -17.52 16.70
N GLN A 93 -37.42 -17.67 15.40
CA GLN A 93 -38.34 -18.39 14.51
C GLN A 93 -38.56 -19.83 14.95
N ARG A 94 -37.48 -20.52 15.36
CA ARG A 94 -37.56 -21.90 15.85
C ARG A 94 -38.36 -21.99 17.15
N GLU A 95 -38.18 -21.04 18.07
CA GLU A 95 -38.92 -20.98 19.33
C GLU A 95 -40.41 -20.71 19.08
N ILE A 96 -40.76 -19.78 18.18
CA ILE A 96 -42.15 -19.54 17.78
C ILE A 96 -42.76 -20.81 17.18
N LEU A 97 -42.03 -21.51 16.31
CA LEU A 97 -42.49 -22.75 15.70
C LEU A 97 -42.72 -23.84 16.76
N ASP A 98 -41.83 -23.95 17.74
CA ASP A 98 -41.96 -24.89 18.86
C ASP A 98 -43.15 -24.53 19.77
N LEU A 99 -43.39 -23.24 20.04
CA LEU A 99 -44.58 -22.78 20.77
C LEU A 99 -45.88 -23.10 20.02
N LEU A 100 -45.90 -22.95 18.69
CA LEU A 100 -47.06 -23.32 17.86
C LEU A 100 -47.28 -24.84 17.83
N GLN A 101 -46.20 -25.62 17.70
CA GLN A 101 -46.25 -27.08 17.74
C GLN A 101 -46.72 -27.60 19.11
N LYS A 102 -46.21 -27.01 20.20
CA LYS A 102 -46.58 -27.34 21.58
C LYS A 102 -48.01 -26.92 21.94
N ARG A 103 -48.55 -25.89 21.28
CA ARG A 103 -49.98 -25.53 21.36
C ARG A 103 -50.89 -26.42 20.50
N GLY A 104 -50.35 -27.41 19.79
CA GLY A 104 -51.16 -28.42 19.11
C GLY A 104 -51.97 -27.90 17.93
N ILE A 105 -51.40 -27.01 17.12
CA ILE A 105 -51.94 -26.72 15.78
C ILE A 105 -51.14 -27.55 14.79
N THR A 106 -51.54 -28.81 14.59
CA THR A 106 -51.25 -29.51 13.34
C THR A 106 -51.90 -28.71 12.21
N LEU A 107 -51.18 -28.45 11.12
CA LEU A 107 -51.78 -27.80 9.95
C LEU A 107 -53.07 -28.56 9.57
N PRO A 108 -54.23 -27.90 9.51
CA PRO A 108 -55.44 -28.53 8.98
C PRO A 108 -55.20 -28.82 7.50
N GLY A 109 -55.01 -30.09 7.14
CA GLY A 109 -54.75 -30.51 5.77
C GLY A 109 -53.87 -31.75 5.58
N ALA A 110 -53.39 -32.42 6.63
CA ALA A 110 -52.71 -33.72 6.50
C ALA A 110 -53.64 -34.93 6.69
N ASP A 111 -54.96 -34.72 6.69
CA ASP A 111 -55.97 -35.75 6.90
C ASP A 111 -57.19 -35.58 5.98
N THR A 112 -56.98 -35.56 4.67
CA THR A 112 -58.03 -35.98 3.73
C THR A 112 -57.40 -36.67 2.52
N GLY A 113 -57.39 -38.00 2.56
CA GLY A 113 -57.00 -38.86 1.44
C GLY A 113 -57.11 -40.31 1.87
N ALA A 114 -58.30 -40.87 1.61
CA ALA A 114 -58.59 -42.30 1.66
C ALA A 114 -57.67 -43.13 0.75
#